data_AF-O52237-F1
#
_entry.id   AF-O52237-F1
#
_cell.length_a   1.000
_cell.length_b   1.000
_cell.length_c   1.000
_cell.angle_alpha   90.00
_cell.angle_beta   90.00
_cell.angle_gamma   90.00
#
_symmetry.space_group_name_H-M   'P 1'
#
loop_
_entity.id
_entity.type
_entity.pdbx_description
1 polymer ?
#
loop_
_entity_poly.entity_id
_entity_poly.type
_entity_poly.pdbx_seq_one_letter_code
_entity_poly.pdbx_strand_id
1 'polypeptide(L)'
;MAHNGSIGGHADMSSGRGINRCQGTEGDEPLSEAVVVLRNVRSAVGGIVDFECVSANVHAERWLGGEEGSLVHNRLLEEAPWAWDGGLFSACVRVVTRRAPEIARVSRQSPMGTVWLLARVSPCDDGVVLFLEDLTERMAAEEALRRDHDLLHAVIESATDAIYVKDVSGRYILINPATASAFHRAPREILGRTDAELLGADRAAPTLAHDREVMSSGHTATYEGAEGGPGTDRIWHTTKGVLRRGDGTVYGLFAICRDVTARRRQELEREEEARFQERFIGVLGHDLGNPLAAVRLSSAALLARDTLPPEVRRVVARIDGSAERMARLVKQLLDFTRARMAGGIPLRPHEVCMEDVCRRIISELEPAHPECCVRLEVDGESRGIWDEERLGQVLSNLLGNALQHSPEGSSVRVRLAAKDSLFQRVEVHNGGPPIPESLRPRLFSPFHGVPPEPGQPKPKHQGLGLGLYIVSQIVTAHGGWLDVASSADTGTCFSVTLPRVTRPLGGPPGKTA
;
A
#
# COMPACT_ATOMS: atom_id res chain seq x y z
N MET A 1 -30.49 -12.75 -32.43
CA MET A 1 -29.39 -12.86 -33.41
C MET A 1 -28.11 -12.58 -32.63
N ALA A 2 -27.50 -13.52 -31.90
CA ALA A 2 -27.04 -14.87 -32.24
C ALA A 2 -26.03 -14.89 -33.39
N HIS A 3 -24.79 -15.26 -33.03
CA HIS A 3 -23.60 -15.68 -33.78
C HIS A 3 -22.39 -14.73 -33.65
N ASN A 4 -21.14 -15.20 -33.55
CA ASN A 4 -20.49 -16.42 -33.06
C ASN A 4 -18.97 -16.21 -33.29
N GLY A 5 -18.10 -16.81 -32.46
CA GLY A 5 -16.64 -16.90 -32.70
C GLY A 5 -15.82 -16.21 -31.60
N SER A 6 -15.37 -16.86 -30.52
CA SER A 6 -14.45 -18.01 -30.41
C SER A 6 -13.07 -17.75 -31.03
N ILE A 7 -12.09 -17.51 -30.14
CA ILE A 7 -10.64 -17.85 -30.12
C ILE A 7 -10.17 -17.17 -28.81
N GLY A 8 -9.69 -17.80 -27.73
CA GLY A 8 -8.94 -19.04 -27.57
C GLY A 8 -7.59 -18.67 -26.94
N GLY A 9 -7.41 -18.87 -25.63
CA GLY A 9 -6.13 -18.59 -24.96
C GLY A 9 -6.19 -18.46 -23.43
N HIS A 10 -6.66 -19.49 -22.72
CA HIS A 10 -6.40 -19.66 -21.29
C HIS A 10 -5.12 -20.48 -21.10
N ALA A 11 -4.11 -19.90 -20.44
CA ALA A 11 -2.93 -20.61 -19.96
C ALA A 11 -3.31 -21.33 -18.66
N ASP A 12 -3.55 -22.63 -18.77
CA ASP A 12 -3.87 -23.52 -17.67
C ASP A 12 -2.58 -24.26 -17.26
N MET A 13 -2.00 -23.91 -16.11
CA MET A 13 -0.90 -24.66 -15.51
C MET A 13 -1.46 -25.85 -14.73
N SER A 14 -1.79 -26.91 -15.46
CA SER A 14 -2.05 -28.24 -14.90
C SER A 14 -0.75 -29.05 -14.92
N SER A 15 -0.19 -29.30 -13.73
CA SER A 15 0.89 -30.26 -13.54
C SER A 15 0.31 -31.67 -13.64
N GLY A 16 0.55 -32.32 -14.78
CA GLY A 16 0.14 -33.69 -15.04
C GLY A 16 0.81 -34.68 -14.09
N ARG A 17 0.02 -35.31 -13.21
CA ARG A 17 0.27 -36.67 -12.73
C ARG A 17 -0.74 -37.59 -13.39
N GLY A 18 -0.27 -38.31 -14.41
CA GLY A 18 -1.03 -39.39 -15.02
C GLY A 18 -1.24 -40.51 -14.01
N ILE A 19 -2.45 -40.61 -13.50
CA ILE A 19 -2.92 -41.78 -12.76
C ILE A 19 -3.26 -42.83 -13.82
N ASN A 20 -2.53 -43.95 -13.83
CA ASN A 20 -2.92 -45.13 -14.59
C ASN A 20 -4.27 -45.64 -14.05
N ARG A 21 -5.37 -45.24 -14.70
CA ARG A 21 -6.62 -45.98 -14.67
C ARG A 21 -6.41 -47.25 -15.48
N CYS A 22 -6.14 -48.36 -14.82
CA CYS A 22 -6.36 -49.67 -15.41
C CYS A 22 -7.87 -49.87 -15.54
N GLN A 23 -8.37 -49.89 -16.77
CA GLN A 23 -9.71 -50.35 -17.09
C GLN A 23 -9.80 -51.85 -16.78
N GLY A 24 -10.66 -52.19 -15.83
CA GLY A 24 -11.18 -53.53 -15.57
C GLY A 24 -12.68 -53.40 -15.35
N THR A 25 -13.43 -54.21 -16.08
CA THR A 25 -14.88 -54.23 -16.25
C THR A 25 -15.68 -54.53 -14.98
N GLU A 26 -16.91 -53.99 -14.94
CA GLU A 26 -18.10 -54.38 -14.18
C GLU A 26 -17.96 -55.52 -13.15
N GLY A 27 -18.18 -55.18 -11.89
CA GLY A 27 -18.34 -56.13 -10.79
C GLY A 27 -18.08 -55.44 -9.46
N ASP A 28 -19.15 -55.18 -8.71
CA ASP A 28 -19.12 -54.70 -7.34
C ASP A 28 -18.51 -55.82 -6.45
N GLU A 29 -17.17 -55.96 -6.45
CA GLU A 29 -16.47 -56.92 -5.59
C GLU A 29 -16.13 -56.26 -4.24
N PRO A 30 -16.50 -56.88 -3.11
CA PRO A 30 -16.31 -56.29 -1.79
C PRO A 30 -14.82 -56.22 -1.45
N LEU A 31 -14.43 -55.13 -0.78
CA LEU A 31 -13.19 -54.91 -0.02
C LEU A 31 -12.30 -56.17 0.07
N SER A 32 -11.40 -56.32 -0.89
CA SER A 32 -10.66 -57.56 -1.04
C SER A 32 -9.44 -57.57 -0.11
N GLU A 33 -9.68 -57.88 1.17
CA GLU A 33 -8.64 -58.05 2.18
C GLU A 33 -7.58 -59.05 1.70
N ALA A 34 -6.29 -58.71 1.84
CA ALA A 34 -5.21 -59.64 1.54
C ALA A 34 -5.08 -60.64 2.68
N VAL A 35 -5.28 -61.93 2.39
CA VAL A 35 -5.27 -63.02 3.38
C VAL A 35 -4.10 -63.96 3.12
N VAL A 36 -3.29 -64.19 4.15
CA VAL A 36 -2.14 -65.10 4.10
C VAL A 36 -2.18 -66.05 5.29
N VAL A 37 -1.97 -67.33 5.03
CA VAL A 37 -1.71 -68.34 6.06
C VAL A 37 -0.21 -68.60 6.07
N LEU A 38 0.41 -68.41 7.23
CA LEU A 38 1.84 -68.50 7.45
C LEU A 38 2.13 -69.63 8.44
N ARG A 39 3.11 -70.47 8.13
CA ARG A 39 3.63 -71.52 9.01
C ARG A 39 4.94 -71.08 9.65
N ASN A 40 5.14 -71.45 10.91
CA ASN A 40 6.38 -71.17 11.65
C ASN A 40 7.60 -71.82 10.98
N VAL A 41 8.65 -71.06 10.71
CA VAL A 41 9.99 -71.62 10.45
C VAL A 41 10.82 -71.44 11.71
N ARG A 42 11.32 -72.54 12.28
CA ARG A 42 12.09 -72.53 13.53
C ARG A 42 13.55 -72.92 13.29
N SER A 43 14.45 -72.33 14.08
CA SER A 43 15.85 -72.77 14.14
C SER A 43 15.99 -74.12 14.86
N ALA A 44 17.17 -74.72 14.76
CA ALA A 44 17.53 -75.93 15.53
C ALA A 44 17.40 -75.77 17.05
N VAL A 45 17.39 -74.53 17.54
CA VAL A 45 17.25 -74.15 18.96
C VAL A 45 15.80 -73.78 19.32
N GLY A 46 14.85 -73.92 18.40
CA GLY A 46 13.40 -73.79 18.62
C GLY A 46 12.81 -72.38 18.46
N GLY A 47 13.63 -71.35 18.28
CA GLY A 47 13.17 -69.97 18.04
C GLY A 47 12.59 -69.77 16.63
N ILE A 48 11.56 -68.93 16.49
CA ILE A 48 10.99 -68.58 15.18
C ILE A 48 11.98 -67.67 14.44
N VAL A 49 12.43 -68.11 13.27
CA VAL A 49 13.40 -67.37 12.43
C VAL A 49 12.76 -66.79 11.17
N ASP A 50 11.63 -67.36 10.72
CA ASP A 50 10.87 -66.87 9.58
C ASP A 50 9.44 -67.45 9.59
N PHE A 51 8.65 -67.12 8.57
CA PHE A 51 7.36 -67.73 8.28
C PHE A 51 7.30 -68.21 6.82
N GLU A 52 6.87 -69.44 6.58
CA GLU A 52 6.62 -69.97 5.24
C GLU A 52 5.16 -69.72 4.86
N CYS A 53 4.89 -69.19 3.67
CA CYS A 53 3.51 -69.02 3.20
C CYS A 53 2.91 -70.36 2.77
N VAL A 54 1.80 -70.75 3.40
CA VAL A 54 1.06 -71.98 3.09
C VAL A 54 -0.07 -71.71 2.09
N SER A 55 -0.66 -70.52 2.17
CA SER A 55 -1.75 -70.10 1.29
C SER A 55 -1.80 -68.58 1.26
N ALA A 56 -2.05 -68.01 0.10
CA ALA A 56 -2.32 -66.60 -0.09
C ALA A 56 -3.49 -66.44 -1.08
N ASN A 57 -4.36 -65.45 -0.88
CA ASN A 57 -5.30 -65.08 -1.93
C ASN A 57 -4.63 -64.19 -2.99
N VAL A 58 -5.26 -64.02 -4.14
CA VAL A 58 -4.72 -63.21 -5.25
C VAL A 58 -4.39 -61.77 -4.83
N HIS A 59 -5.11 -61.23 -3.85
CA HIS A 59 -4.81 -59.91 -3.29
C HIS A 59 -3.54 -59.95 -2.46
N ALA A 60 -3.37 -60.93 -1.57
CA ALA A 60 -2.13 -61.12 -0.86
C ALA A 60 -0.94 -61.35 -1.81
N GLU A 61 -1.10 -62.12 -2.89
CA GLU A 61 -0.05 -62.29 -3.92
C GLU A 61 0.34 -60.98 -4.58
N ARG A 62 -0.64 -60.13 -4.96
CA ARG A 62 -0.37 -58.79 -5.50
C ARG A 62 0.23 -57.82 -4.48
N TRP A 63 -0.07 -58.00 -3.20
CA TRP A 63 0.33 -57.08 -2.14
C TRP A 63 1.67 -57.46 -1.51
N LEU A 64 1.92 -58.74 -1.25
CA LEU A 64 3.12 -59.22 -0.57
C LEU A 64 4.13 -59.88 -1.51
N GLY A 65 3.69 -60.40 -2.66
CA GLY A 65 4.55 -61.07 -3.64
C GLY A 65 5.18 -60.08 -4.61
N GLY A 66 6.39 -60.37 -5.07
CA GLY A 66 7.00 -59.66 -6.19
C GLY A 66 6.19 -59.82 -7.49
N GLU A 67 6.48 -58.97 -8.49
CA GLU A 67 5.63 -58.75 -9.69
C GLU A 67 5.27 -59.98 -10.55
N GLU A 68 5.77 -61.21 -10.29
CA GLU A 68 5.46 -62.39 -11.11
C GLU A 68 5.61 -63.77 -10.41
N GLY A 69 5.72 -63.83 -9.07
CA GLY A 69 5.93 -65.08 -8.31
C GLY A 69 4.78 -65.46 -7.39
N SER A 70 4.49 -66.76 -7.22
CA SER A 70 3.57 -67.21 -6.17
C SER A 70 4.23 -67.08 -4.80
N LEU A 71 3.51 -66.50 -3.84
CA LEU A 71 3.96 -66.41 -2.45
C LEU A 71 4.04 -67.77 -1.77
N VAL A 72 3.24 -68.73 -2.21
CA VAL A 72 3.09 -70.04 -1.56
C VAL A 72 4.40 -70.81 -1.63
N HIS A 73 4.82 -71.38 -0.49
CA HIS A 73 6.11 -72.02 -0.22
C HIS A 73 7.34 -71.12 -0.08
N ASN A 74 7.19 -69.80 -0.27
CA ASN A 74 8.28 -68.85 -0.04
C ASN A 74 8.27 -68.33 1.40
N ARG A 75 9.42 -67.81 1.83
CA ARG A 75 9.57 -67.24 3.16
C ARG A 75 9.16 -65.77 3.20
N LEU A 76 8.46 -65.38 4.27
CA LEU A 76 7.92 -64.03 4.45
C LEU A 76 9.02 -62.97 4.37
N LEU A 77 10.17 -63.19 5.02
CA LEU A 77 11.26 -62.21 5.01
C LEU A 77 12.06 -62.20 3.71
N GLU A 78 11.96 -63.24 2.89
CA GLU A 78 12.58 -63.29 1.55
C GLU A 78 11.73 -62.51 0.54
N GLU A 79 10.41 -62.71 0.55
CA GLU A 79 9.46 -62.04 -0.36
C GLU A 79 9.12 -60.62 0.10
N ALA A 80 8.97 -60.42 1.40
CA ALA A 80 8.63 -59.14 2.02
C ALA A 80 9.65 -58.77 3.12
N PRO A 81 10.90 -58.41 2.76
CA PRO A 81 11.90 -57.98 3.75
C PRO A 81 11.43 -56.82 4.64
N TRP A 82 10.58 -55.94 4.11
CA TRP A 82 9.95 -54.84 4.84
C TRP A 82 9.11 -55.30 6.02
N ALA A 83 8.64 -56.56 6.06
CA ALA A 83 7.87 -57.10 7.17
C ALA A 83 8.66 -57.09 8.49
N TRP A 84 10.00 -57.10 8.42
CA TRP A 84 10.87 -56.95 9.59
C TRP A 84 10.79 -55.54 10.17
N ASP A 85 11.25 -54.53 9.42
CA ASP A 85 11.33 -53.14 9.86
C ASP A 85 9.94 -52.48 10.01
N GLY A 86 8.97 -52.94 9.21
CA GLY A 86 7.58 -52.49 9.24
C GLY A 86 6.77 -53.03 10.42
N GLY A 87 7.34 -53.94 11.23
CA GLY A 87 6.74 -54.46 12.47
C GLY A 87 5.78 -55.64 12.29
N LEU A 88 5.55 -56.10 11.06
CA LEU A 88 4.65 -57.22 10.73
C LEU A 88 5.18 -58.56 11.28
N PHE A 89 6.46 -58.85 11.06
CA PHE A 89 7.11 -60.07 11.55
C PHE A 89 7.03 -60.19 13.07
N SER A 90 7.32 -59.08 13.76
CA SER A 90 7.23 -59.02 15.23
C SER A 90 5.81 -59.27 15.73
N ALA A 91 4.78 -58.79 15.03
CA ALA A 91 3.38 -59.07 15.38
C ALA A 91 3.05 -60.57 15.23
N CYS A 92 3.49 -61.20 14.12
CA CYS A 92 3.34 -62.65 13.92
C CYS A 92 4.03 -63.46 15.03
N VAL A 93 5.28 -63.14 15.39
CA VAL A 93 5.99 -63.82 16.48
C VAL A 93 5.26 -63.69 17.82
N ARG A 94 4.76 -62.49 18.14
CA ARG A 94 3.98 -62.25 19.37
C ARG A 94 2.70 -63.09 19.41
N VAL A 95 1.97 -63.16 18.30
CA VAL A 95 0.72 -63.93 18.20
C VAL A 95 0.97 -65.42 18.37
N VAL A 96 2.01 -65.98 17.73
CA VAL A 96 2.38 -67.40 17.92
C VAL A 96 2.80 -67.68 19.36
N THR A 97 3.57 -66.78 19.96
CA THR A 97 4.09 -66.96 21.33
C THR A 97 2.98 -66.84 22.38
N ARG A 98 2.07 -65.89 22.21
CA ARG A 98 0.98 -65.61 23.17
C ARG A 98 -0.28 -66.44 22.93
N ARG A 99 -0.42 -67.03 21.73
CA ARG A 99 -1.64 -67.69 21.25
C ARG A 99 -2.89 -66.80 21.39
N ALA A 100 -2.75 -65.52 21.05
CA ALA A 100 -3.84 -64.55 21.09
C ALA A 100 -3.78 -63.65 19.85
N PRO A 101 -4.93 -63.29 19.25
CA PRO A 101 -4.95 -62.43 18.07
C PRO A 101 -4.46 -61.01 18.41
N GLU A 102 -3.83 -60.36 17.43
CA GLU A 102 -3.30 -59.01 17.54
C GLU A 102 -3.68 -58.19 16.30
N ILE A 103 -4.04 -56.92 16.52
CA ILE A 103 -4.22 -55.95 15.44
C ILE A 103 -3.06 -54.95 15.53
N ALA A 104 -2.26 -54.88 14.47
CA ALA A 104 -1.10 -54.01 14.39
C ALA A 104 -1.19 -53.10 13.17
N ARG A 105 -0.79 -51.84 13.32
CA ARG A 105 -0.54 -50.95 12.18
C ARG A 105 0.90 -51.16 11.74
N VAL A 106 1.08 -51.49 10.47
CA VAL A 106 2.39 -51.73 9.87
C VAL A 106 2.55 -50.80 8.68
N SER A 107 3.80 -50.56 8.28
CA SER A 107 4.09 -49.68 7.15
C SER A 107 5.17 -50.28 6.27
N ARG A 108 5.12 -49.93 4.99
CA ARG A 108 6.17 -50.25 4.03
C ARG A 108 6.49 -49.03 3.18
N GLN A 109 7.73 -48.96 2.71
CA GLN A 109 8.14 -47.96 1.73
C GLN A 109 7.87 -48.49 0.33
N SER A 110 7.27 -47.66 -0.53
CA SER A 110 7.12 -47.91 -1.96
C SER A 110 7.75 -46.76 -2.76
N PRO A 111 8.04 -46.94 -4.06
CA PRO A 111 8.51 -45.85 -4.93
C PRO A 111 7.58 -44.63 -4.97
N MET A 112 6.29 -44.80 -4.65
CA MET A 112 5.29 -43.72 -4.62
C MET A 112 5.06 -43.12 -3.22
N GLY A 113 5.73 -43.64 -2.18
CA GLY A 113 5.63 -43.17 -0.80
C GLY A 113 5.33 -44.28 0.20
N THR A 114 5.13 -43.90 1.47
CA THR A 114 4.78 -44.82 2.55
C THR A 114 3.37 -45.37 2.37
N VAL A 115 3.24 -46.69 2.39
CA VAL A 115 1.96 -47.42 2.39
C VAL A 115 1.69 -47.91 3.81
N TRP A 116 0.49 -47.63 4.31
CA TRP A 116 0.05 -48.00 5.67
C TRP A 116 -0.93 -49.15 5.61
N LEU A 117 -0.68 -50.21 6.39
CA LEU A 117 -1.52 -51.41 6.41
C LEU A 117 -2.01 -51.70 7.83
N LEU A 118 -3.27 -52.13 7.95
CA LEU A 118 -3.80 -52.75 9.16
C LEU A 118 -3.63 -54.26 9.06
N ALA A 119 -2.75 -54.81 9.90
CA ALA A 119 -2.53 -56.25 10.03
C ALA A 119 -3.38 -56.82 11.16
N ARG A 120 -4.33 -57.70 10.85
CA ARG A 120 -5.01 -58.54 11.85
C ARG A 120 -4.38 -59.92 11.80
N VAL A 121 -3.69 -60.29 12.87
CA VAL A 121 -2.92 -61.52 12.98
C VAL A 121 -3.61 -62.44 13.97
N SER A 122 -3.99 -63.64 13.57
CA SER A 122 -4.64 -64.64 14.43
C SER A 122 -3.82 -65.93 14.48
N PRO A 123 -3.71 -66.61 15.62
CA PRO A 123 -2.94 -67.85 15.72
C PRO A 123 -3.67 -69.00 15.00
N CYS A 124 -2.92 -69.92 14.40
CA CYS A 124 -3.39 -71.22 13.91
C CYS A 124 -2.43 -72.34 14.34
N ASP A 125 -2.81 -73.61 14.17
CA ASP A 125 -2.12 -74.77 14.78
C ASP A 125 -0.59 -74.76 14.58
N ASP A 126 -0.14 -74.47 13.37
CA ASP A 126 1.29 -74.40 12.99
C ASP A 126 1.77 -73.00 12.56
N GLY A 127 1.03 -71.94 12.89
CA GLY A 127 1.47 -70.57 12.65
C GLY A 127 0.44 -69.47 12.84
N VAL A 128 0.24 -68.61 11.83
CA VAL A 128 -0.72 -67.48 11.89
C VAL A 128 -1.52 -67.32 10.60
N VAL A 129 -2.71 -66.77 10.74
CA VAL A 129 -3.49 -66.19 9.64
C VAL A 129 -3.37 -64.66 9.72
N LEU A 130 -2.99 -64.05 8.61
CA LEU A 130 -2.78 -62.63 8.46
C LEU A 130 -3.83 -62.06 7.52
N PHE A 131 -4.55 -61.02 7.97
CA PHE A 131 -5.39 -60.17 7.15
C PHE A 131 -4.73 -58.80 7.03
N LEU A 132 -4.55 -58.30 5.82
CA LEU A 132 -4.01 -56.98 5.52
C LEU A 132 -5.05 -56.12 4.81
N GLU A 133 -5.28 -54.94 5.36
CA GLU A 133 -6.15 -53.90 4.80
C GLU A 133 -5.30 -52.64 4.53
N ASP A 134 -5.42 -52.06 3.33
CA ASP A 134 -4.73 -50.81 3.00
C ASP A 134 -5.45 -49.60 3.62
N LEU A 135 -4.72 -48.83 4.42
CA LEU A 135 -5.19 -47.61 5.06
C LEU A 135 -4.60 -46.34 4.41
N THR A 136 -3.83 -46.44 3.33
CA THR A 136 -3.06 -45.32 2.77
C THR A 136 -3.95 -44.15 2.34
N GLU A 137 -4.99 -44.40 1.56
CA GLU A 137 -5.91 -43.34 1.12
C GLU A 137 -6.65 -42.69 2.29
N ARG A 138 -7.10 -43.52 3.24
CA ARG A 138 -7.79 -43.06 4.44
C ARG A 138 -6.89 -42.17 5.31
N MET A 139 -5.67 -42.62 5.59
CA MET A 139 -4.69 -41.86 6.38
C MET A 139 -4.31 -40.56 5.67
N ALA A 140 -4.14 -40.58 4.33
CA ALA A 140 -3.83 -39.39 3.57
C ALA A 140 -4.98 -38.37 3.59
N ALA A 141 -6.24 -38.82 3.50
CA ALA A 141 -7.42 -37.97 3.60
C ALA A 141 -7.61 -37.39 5.02
N GLU A 142 -7.42 -38.21 6.06
CA GLU A 142 -7.46 -37.75 7.46
C GLU A 142 -6.38 -36.71 7.74
N GLU A 143 -5.15 -36.93 7.24
CA GLU A 143 -4.04 -36.00 7.38
C GLU A 143 -4.24 -34.70 6.59
N ALA A 144 -4.81 -34.78 5.38
CA ALA A 144 -5.14 -33.61 4.57
C ALA A 144 -6.21 -32.76 5.27
N LEU A 145 -7.27 -33.40 5.78
CA LEU A 145 -8.31 -32.71 6.54
C LEU A 145 -7.74 -32.04 7.81
N ARG A 146 -6.84 -32.74 8.53
CA ARG A 146 -6.15 -32.16 9.69
C ARG A 146 -5.32 -30.94 9.30
N ARG A 147 -4.53 -31.04 8.23
CA ARG A 147 -3.72 -29.92 7.73
C ARG A 147 -4.57 -28.71 7.35
N ASP A 148 -5.68 -28.93 6.66
CA ASP A 148 -6.59 -27.85 6.27
C ASP A 148 -7.25 -27.20 7.51
N HIS A 149 -7.65 -28.02 8.48
CA HIS A 149 -8.20 -27.53 9.75
C HIS A 149 -7.17 -26.68 10.52
N ASP A 150 -5.94 -27.16 10.68
CA ASP A 150 -4.88 -26.47 11.39
C ASP A 150 -4.52 -25.15 10.70
N LEU A 151 -4.48 -25.14 9.35
CA LEU A 151 -4.24 -23.93 8.57
C LEU A 151 -5.35 -22.88 8.78
N LEU A 152 -6.62 -23.28 8.66
CA LEU A 152 -7.75 -22.37 8.87
C LEU A 152 -7.77 -21.82 10.30
N HIS A 153 -7.52 -22.67 11.29
CA HIS A 153 -7.44 -22.27 12.69
C HIS A 153 -6.31 -21.26 12.92
N ALA A 154 -5.12 -21.50 12.36
CA ALA A 154 -3.97 -20.60 12.47
C ALA A 154 -4.24 -19.22 11.83
N VAL A 155 -4.91 -19.19 10.67
CA VAL A 155 -5.29 -17.93 9.99
C VAL A 155 -6.28 -17.13 10.85
N ILE A 156 -7.30 -17.77 11.41
CA ILE A 156 -8.30 -17.10 12.26
C ILE A 156 -7.68 -16.56 13.55
N GLU A 157 -6.84 -17.37 14.22
CA GLU A 157 -6.18 -17.02 15.48
C GLU A 157 -5.18 -15.86 15.34
N SER A 158 -4.46 -15.79 14.21
CA SER A 158 -3.45 -14.75 13.98
C SER A 158 -4.01 -13.46 13.37
N ALA A 159 -5.29 -13.45 12.94
CA ALA A 159 -5.91 -12.27 12.37
C ALA A 159 -6.01 -11.13 13.39
N THR A 160 -5.62 -9.92 12.97
CA THR A 160 -5.72 -8.70 13.80
C THR A 160 -7.14 -8.15 13.86
N ASP A 161 -7.96 -8.45 12.85
CA ASP A 161 -9.37 -8.08 12.82
C ASP A 161 -10.17 -9.03 13.73
N ALA A 162 -11.21 -8.51 14.36
CA ALA A 162 -12.11 -9.33 15.18
C ALA A 162 -12.96 -10.20 14.25
N ILE A 163 -12.81 -11.52 14.35
CA ILE A 163 -13.55 -12.52 13.59
C ILE A 163 -14.41 -13.34 14.54
N TYR A 164 -15.70 -13.43 14.25
CA TYR A 164 -16.63 -14.26 15.00
C TYR A 164 -17.73 -14.87 14.14
N VAL A 165 -18.33 -15.93 14.68
CA VAL A 165 -19.49 -16.61 14.11
C VAL A 165 -20.59 -16.69 15.16
N LYS A 166 -21.83 -16.44 14.74
CA LYS A 166 -23.04 -16.66 15.54
C LYS A 166 -23.93 -17.71 14.90
N ASP A 167 -24.64 -18.46 15.73
CA ASP A 167 -25.73 -19.34 15.27
C ASP A 167 -26.99 -18.53 14.89
N VAL A 168 -28.04 -19.22 14.42
CA VAL A 168 -29.33 -18.61 14.07
C VAL A 168 -30.05 -17.92 15.24
N SER A 169 -29.68 -18.24 16.48
CA SER A 169 -30.20 -17.60 17.69
C SER A 169 -29.37 -16.38 18.12
N GLY A 170 -28.33 -16.04 17.34
CA GLY A 170 -27.42 -14.93 17.64
C GLY A 170 -26.39 -15.25 18.72
N ARG A 171 -26.18 -16.53 19.07
CA ARG A 171 -25.18 -16.92 20.08
C ARG A 171 -23.80 -17.11 19.44
N TYR A 172 -22.76 -16.56 20.06
CA TYR A 172 -21.38 -16.72 19.61
C TYR A 172 -20.94 -18.19 19.68
N ILE A 173 -20.58 -18.80 18.54
CA ILE A 173 -20.09 -20.19 18.46
C ILE A 173 -18.61 -20.29 18.10
N LEU A 174 -18.03 -19.24 17.52
CA LEU A 174 -16.61 -19.10 17.26
C LEU A 174 -16.21 -17.65 17.45
N ILE A 175 -15.06 -17.42 18.07
CA ILE A 175 -14.41 -16.11 18.14
C ILE A 175 -12.90 -16.31 18.02
N ASN A 176 -12.20 -15.32 17.50
CA ASN A 176 -10.74 -15.25 17.56
C ASN A 176 -10.24 -14.36 18.74
N PRO A 177 -8.93 -14.33 19.03
CA PRO A 177 -8.35 -13.51 20.10
C PRO A 177 -8.64 -12.00 19.96
N ALA A 178 -8.66 -11.48 18.72
CA ALA A 178 -8.98 -10.08 18.45
C ALA A 178 -10.42 -9.73 18.86
N THR A 179 -11.39 -10.63 18.65
CA THR A 179 -12.75 -10.47 19.16
C THR A 179 -12.78 -10.44 20.69
N ALA A 180 -12.10 -11.36 21.35
CA ALA A 180 -12.04 -11.39 22.82
C ALA A 180 -11.46 -10.08 23.40
N SER A 181 -10.42 -9.55 22.74
CA SER A 181 -9.81 -8.26 23.07
C SER A 181 -10.75 -7.08 22.81
N ALA A 182 -11.52 -7.10 21.72
CA ALA A 182 -12.52 -6.06 21.43
C ALA A 182 -13.64 -6.01 22.47
N PHE A 183 -14.09 -7.17 22.98
CA PHE A 183 -15.06 -7.27 24.07
C PHE A 183 -14.46 -7.03 25.46
N HIS A 184 -13.13 -6.98 25.58
CA HIS A 184 -12.41 -6.95 26.86
C HIS A 184 -12.85 -8.08 27.82
N ARG A 185 -13.06 -9.28 27.29
CA ARG A 185 -13.55 -10.46 28.02
C ARG A 185 -12.81 -11.73 27.60
N ALA A 186 -12.81 -12.73 28.47
CA ALA A 186 -12.23 -14.04 28.13
C ALA A 186 -13.16 -14.80 27.16
N PRO A 187 -12.63 -15.64 26.24
CA PRO A 187 -13.45 -16.38 25.28
C PRO A 187 -14.60 -17.18 25.90
N ARG A 188 -14.36 -17.83 27.04
CA ARG A 188 -15.37 -18.60 27.81
C ARG A 188 -16.55 -17.76 28.31
N GLU A 189 -16.40 -16.44 28.39
CA GLU A 189 -17.44 -15.51 28.83
C GLU A 189 -18.28 -14.98 27.66
N ILE A 190 -17.80 -15.17 26.43
CA ILE A 190 -18.44 -14.69 25.20
C ILE A 190 -19.18 -15.84 24.50
N LEU A 191 -18.52 -17.01 24.38
CA LEU A 191 -19.09 -18.19 23.72
C LEU A 191 -20.43 -18.61 24.36
N GLY A 192 -21.41 -18.90 23.51
CA GLY A 192 -22.78 -19.26 23.90
C GLY A 192 -23.69 -18.09 24.27
N ARG A 193 -23.17 -16.85 24.37
CA ARG A 193 -23.96 -15.66 24.71
C ARG A 193 -24.37 -14.87 23.47
N THR A 194 -25.34 -13.99 23.61
CA THR A 194 -25.81 -13.03 22.58
C THR A 194 -25.24 -11.63 22.83
N ASP A 195 -25.30 -10.73 21.85
CA ASP A 195 -24.86 -9.33 22.05
C ASP A 195 -25.63 -8.63 23.17
N ALA A 196 -26.93 -8.90 23.31
CA ALA A 196 -27.77 -8.30 24.33
C ALA A 196 -27.35 -8.74 25.75
N GLU A 197 -26.96 -10.01 25.92
CA GLU A 197 -26.42 -10.55 27.19
C GLU A 197 -25.02 -9.99 27.50
N LEU A 198 -24.25 -9.60 26.48
CA LEU A 198 -22.87 -9.09 26.64
C LEU A 198 -22.81 -7.57 26.85
N LEU A 199 -23.57 -6.82 26.06
CA LEU A 199 -23.47 -5.35 25.94
C LEU A 199 -24.72 -4.61 26.47
N GLY A 200 -25.82 -5.32 26.73
CA GLY A 200 -27.12 -4.74 27.02
C GLY A 200 -27.94 -4.44 25.75
N ALA A 201 -29.27 -4.44 25.88
CA ALA A 201 -30.19 -4.35 24.73
C ALA A 201 -29.98 -3.09 23.88
N ASP A 202 -29.82 -1.92 24.51
CA ASP A 202 -29.69 -0.64 23.81
C ASP A 202 -28.41 -0.57 22.98
N ARG A 203 -27.28 -1.04 23.53
CA ARG A 203 -25.98 -1.03 22.85
C ARG A 203 -25.87 -2.11 21.77
N ALA A 204 -26.60 -3.22 21.93
CA ALA A 204 -26.66 -4.32 20.98
C ALA A 204 -27.63 -4.07 19.81
N ALA A 205 -28.60 -3.15 19.95
CA ALA A 205 -29.66 -2.95 18.97
C ALA A 205 -29.16 -2.67 17.53
N PRO A 206 -28.13 -1.83 17.29
CA PRO A 206 -27.61 -1.63 15.94
C PRO A 206 -27.02 -2.91 15.34
N THR A 207 -26.22 -3.64 16.13
CA THR A 207 -25.60 -4.91 15.71
C THR A 207 -26.67 -5.95 15.37
N LEU A 208 -27.72 -6.05 16.19
CA LEU A 208 -28.84 -6.96 15.97
C LEU A 208 -29.66 -6.60 14.73
N ALA A 209 -29.79 -5.31 14.40
CA ALA A 209 -30.45 -4.87 13.17
C ALA A 209 -29.66 -5.33 11.93
N HIS A 210 -28.34 -5.11 11.92
CA HIS A 210 -27.46 -5.59 10.85
C HIS A 210 -27.47 -7.13 10.74
N ASP A 211 -27.47 -7.85 11.87
CA ASP A 211 -27.54 -9.32 11.87
C ASP A 211 -28.85 -9.81 11.23
N ARG A 212 -30.00 -9.19 11.55
CA ARG A 212 -31.30 -9.52 10.94
C ARG A 212 -31.35 -9.21 9.44
N GLU A 213 -30.77 -8.08 9.03
CA GLU A 213 -30.71 -7.70 7.62
C GLU A 213 -29.90 -8.71 6.79
N VAL A 214 -28.71 -9.10 7.27
CA VAL A 214 -27.85 -10.08 6.59
C VAL A 214 -28.51 -11.46 6.57
N MET A 215 -29.12 -11.88 7.68
CA MET A 215 -29.82 -13.17 7.76
C MET A 215 -31.05 -13.24 6.85
N SER A 216 -31.79 -12.15 6.69
CA SER A 216 -32.98 -12.10 5.82
C SER A 216 -32.63 -11.93 4.35
N SER A 217 -31.63 -11.11 4.01
CA SER A 217 -31.18 -10.90 2.64
C SER A 217 -30.37 -12.08 2.10
N GLY A 218 -29.66 -12.80 2.97
CA GLY A 218 -28.76 -13.88 2.60
C GLY A 218 -27.48 -13.42 1.88
N HIS A 219 -27.24 -12.11 1.80
CA HIS A 219 -26.07 -11.54 1.11
C HIS A 219 -25.08 -10.96 2.11
N THR A 220 -23.81 -10.95 1.73
CA THR A 220 -22.76 -10.28 2.52
C THR A 220 -22.93 -8.77 2.41
N ALA A 221 -22.91 -8.09 3.55
CA ALA A 221 -23.03 -6.63 3.65
C ALA A 221 -21.92 -6.05 4.53
N THR A 222 -21.56 -4.79 4.25
CA THR A 222 -20.52 -4.07 4.99
C THR A 222 -21.11 -2.81 5.61
N TYR A 223 -20.79 -2.59 6.87
CA TYR A 223 -21.30 -1.52 7.70
C TYR A 223 -20.15 -0.74 8.29
N GLU A 224 -20.32 0.56 8.43
CA GLU A 224 -19.38 1.43 9.14
C GLU A 224 -20.14 2.23 10.20
N GLY A 225 -19.65 2.22 11.43
CA GLY A 225 -20.26 2.99 12.51
C GLY A 225 -19.65 2.74 13.88
N ALA A 226 -20.12 3.52 14.86
CA ALA A 226 -19.80 3.29 16.27
C ALA A 226 -20.58 2.05 16.77
N GLU A 227 -19.98 0.87 16.70
CA GLU A 227 -20.52 -0.31 17.36
C GLU A 227 -20.25 -0.23 18.88
N GLY A 228 -21.28 -0.49 19.68
CA GLY A 228 -21.25 -0.36 21.14
C GLY A 228 -21.97 0.87 21.70
N GLY A 229 -22.81 1.58 20.94
CA GLY A 229 -23.70 2.61 21.47
C GLY A 229 -23.04 3.97 21.77
N PRO A 230 -23.82 4.98 22.22
CA PRO A 230 -23.35 6.35 22.40
C PRO A 230 -22.20 6.44 23.41
N GLY A 231 -21.07 7.04 23.01
CA GLY A 231 -19.92 7.27 23.89
C GLY A 231 -18.74 6.30 23.72
N THR A 232 -18.78 5.36 22.77
CA THR A 232 -17.55 4.68 22.31
C THR A 232 -16.87 5.55 21.27
N ASP A 233 -15.58 5.82 21.47
CA ASP A 233 -14.77 6.60 20.54
C ASP A 233 -14.16 5.70 19.43
N ARG A 234 -14.70 4.48 19.27
CA ARG A 234 -14.22 3.47 18.32
C ARG A 234 -15.16 3.36 17.13
N ILE A 235 -14.58 3.46 15.93
CA ILE A 235 -15.28 3.29 14.66
C ILE A 235 -14.92 1.92 14.09
N TRP A 236 -15.94 1.11 13.87
CA TRP A 236 -15.79 -0.23 13.31
C TRP A 236 -16.23 -0.27 11.85
N HIS A 237 -15.42 -0.93 11.03
CA HIS A 237 -15.76 -1.32 9.67
C HIS A 237 -16.01 -2.83 9.67
N THR A 238 -17.29 -3.21 9.63
CA THR A 238 -17.77 -4.57 9.90
C THR A 238 -18.38 -5.17 8.65
N THR A 239 -17.82 -6.30 8.18
CA THR A 239 -18.40 -7.11 7.10
C THR A 239 -19.08 -8.33 7.70
N LYS A 240 -20.34 -8.57 7.31
CA LYS A 240 -21.16 -9.67 7.80
C LYS A 240 -21.70 -10.49 6.63
N GLY A 241 -21.75 -11.80 6.78
CA GLY A 241 -22.35 -12.69 5.79
C GLY A 241 -22.95 -13.94 6.44
N VAL A 242 -23.83 -14.62 5.71
CA VAL A 242 -24.49 -15.83 6.21
C VAL A 242 -23.64 -17.08 5.98
N LEU A 243 -23.72 -18.03 6.90
CA LEU A 243 -23.15 -19.37 6.75
C LEU A 243 -24.24 -20.35 6.32
N ARG A 244 -23.94 -21.11 5.27
CA ARG A 244 -24.86 -22.08 4.66
C ARG A 244 -24.29 -23.49 4.75
N ARG A 245 -25.18 -24.46 4.98
CA ARG A 245 -24.88 -25.89 4.79
C ARG A 245 -24.86 -26.22 3.29
N GLY A 246 -24.40 -27.42 2.95
CA GLY A 246 -24.34 -27.89 1.55
C GLY A 246 -25.72 -27.98 0.86
N ASP A 247 -26.80 -28.02 1.62
CA ASP A 247 -28.19 -27.98 1.15
C ASP A 247 -28.75 -26.55 0.96
N GLY A 248 -27.93 -25.52 1.22
CA GLY A 248 -28.33 -24.11 1.13
C GLY A 248 -28.97 -23.55 2.41
N THR A 249 -29.23 -24.37 3.42
CA THR A 249 -29.84 -23.94 4.69
C THR A 249 -28.89 -23.03 5.46
N VAL A 250 -29.35 -21.82 5.81
CA VAL A 250 -28.60 -20.89 6.66
C VAL A 250 -28.57 -21.41 8.10
N TYR A 251 -27.38 -21.57 8.67
CA TYR A 251 -27.21 -22.05 10.05
C TYR A 251 -26.54 -21.03 10.99
N GLY A 252 -26.19 -19.86 10.47
CA GLY A 252 -25.58 -18.80 11.24
C GLY A 252 -25.08 -17.65 10.37
N LEU A 253 -24.29 -16.78 10.97
CA LEU A 253 -23.60 -15.68 10.29
C LEU A 253 -22.16 -15.58 10.79
N PHE A 254 -21.29 -15.02 9.95
CA PHE A 254 -19.96 -14.58 10.35
C PHE A 254 -19.90 -13.06 10.33
N ALA A 255 -18.95 -12.51 11.08
CA ALA A 255 -18.55 -11.12 10.96
C ALA A 255 -17.03 -10.98 11.05
N ILE A 256 -16.52 -9.98 10.32
CA ILE A 256 -15.15 -9.52 10.38
C ILE A 256 -15.20 -8.02 10.66
N CYS A 257 -14.71 -7.61 11.82
CA CYS A 257 -14.76 -6.23 12.32
C CYS A 257 -13.35 -5.66 12.41
N ARG A 258 -13.10 -4.56 11.69
CA ARG A 258 -11.84 -3.82 11.75
C ARG A 258 -12.03 -2.51 12.49
N ASP A 259 -11.15 -2.23 13.45
CA ASP A 259 -11.09 -0.92 14.11
C ASP A 259 -10.43 0.09 13.16
N VAL A 260 -11.19 1.07 12.68
CA VAL A 260 -10.73 2.12 11.74
C VAL A 260 -10.61 3.49 12.40
N THR A 261 -10.69 3.54 13.73
CA THR A 261 -10.71 4.79 14.51
C THR A 261 -9.54 5.70 14.23
N ALA A 262 -8.31 5.18 14.35
CA ALA A 262 -7.10 5.98 14.17
C ALA A 262 -6.99 6.53 12.75
N ARG A 263 -7.37 5.71 11.76
CA ARG A 263 -7.39 6.11 10.35
C ARG A 263 -8.40 7.23 10.12
N ARG A 264 -9.62 7.10 10.65
CA ARG A 264 -10.68 8.11 10.51
C ARG A 264 -10.34 9.44 11.17
N ARG A 265 -9.74 9.42 12.36
CA ARG A 265 -9.27 10.67 13.00
C ARG A 265 -8.24 11.39 12.15
N GLN A 266 -7.27 10.65 11.61
CA GLN A 266 -6.24 11.24 10.76
C GLN A 266 -6.80 11.78 9.44
N GLU A 267 -7.79 11.11 8.85
CA GLU A 267 -8.52 11.62 7.69
C GLU A 267 -9.26 12.91 8.03
N LEU A 268 -10.01 12.94 9.15
CA LEU A 268 -10.75 14.11 9.59
C LEU A 268 -9.85 15.31 9.89
N GLU A 269 -8.75 15.10 10.62
CA GLU A 269 -7.76 16.15 10.93
C GLU A 269 -7.19 16.77 9.65
N ARG A 270 -6.83 15.96 8.66
CA ARG A 270 -6.36 16.45 7.35
C ARG A 270 -7.43 17.25 6.61
N GLU A 271 -8.67 16.80 6.62
CA GLU A 271 -9.78 17.52 6.00
C GLU A 271 -10.07 18.84 6.71
N GLU A 272 -9.97 18.89 8.04
CA GLU A 272 -10.12 20.11 8.83
C GLU A 272 -8.97 21.09 8.57
N GLU A 273 -7.73 20.61 8.56
CA GLU A 273 -6.56 21.41 8.19
C GLU A 273 -6.69 21.99 6.78
N ALA A 274 -7.11 21.17 5.81
CA ALA A 274 -7.33 21.60 4.43
C ALA A 274 -8.43 22.67 4.35
N ARG A 275 -9.59 22.43 5.00
CA ARG A 275 -10.71 23.39 5.03
C ARG A 275 -10.35 24.68 5.77
N PHE A 276 -9.57 24.60 6.85
CA PHE A 276 -9.09 25.77 7.57
C PHE A 276 -8.17 26.60 6.68
N GLN A 277 -7.21 25.95 5.99
CA GLN A 277 -6.28 26.62 5.10
C GLN A 277 -6.97 27.22 3.86
N GLU A 278 -7.97 26.55 3.27
CA GLU A 278 -8.80 27.11 2.19
C GLU A 278 -9.53 28.38 2.61
N ARG A 279 -10.19 28.37 3.78
CA ARG A 279 -10.86 29.56 4.33
C ARG A 279 -9.86 30.67 4.64
N PHE A 280 -8.69 30.32 5.16
CA PHE A 280 -7.63 31.28 5.47
C PHE A 280 -7.10 32.00 4.22
N ILE A 281 -6.94 31.29 3.10
CA ILE A 281 -6.52 31.84 1.80
C ILE A 281 -7.57 32.80 1.23
N GLY A 282 -8.85 32.42 1.28
CA GLY A 282 -9.94 33.22 0.74
C GLY A 282 -10.11 34.55 1.49
N VAL A 283 -10.09 34.50 2.83
CA VAL A 283 -10.23 35.67 3.71
C VAL A 283 -9.04 36.62 3.55
N LEU A 284 -7.80 36.12 3.70
CA LEU A 284 -6.63 37.01 3.65
C LEU A 284 -6.42 37.67 2.29
N GLY A 285 -6.69 36.96 1.19
CA GLY A 285 -6.41 37.50 -0.13
C GLY A 285 -7.31 38.67 -0.49
N HIS A 286 -8.60 38.55 -0.23
CA HIS A 286 -9.56 39.60 -0.54
C HIS A 286 -9.58 40.69 0.53
N ASP A 287 -9.57 40.32 1.83
CA ASP A 287 -9.83 41.27 2.90
C ASP A 287 -8.59 42.11 3.28
N LEU A 288 -7.38 41.65 2.94
CA LEU A 288 -6.17 42.50 3.03
C LEU A 288 -5.83 43.17 1.69
N GLY A 289 -6.12 42.52 0.56
CA GLY A 289 -5.85 43.06 -0.77
C GLY A 289 -6.61 44.37 -1.03
N ASN A 290 -7.91 44.38 -0.70
CA ASN A 290 -8.79 45.53 -0.93
C ASN A 290 -8.37 46.81 -0.17
N PRO A 291 -8.13 46.79 1.16
CA PRO A 291 -7.69 47.98 1.87
C PRO A 291 -6.31 48.44 1.40
N LEU A 292 -5.39 47.52 1.06
CA LEU A 292 -4.08 47.89 0.50
C LEU A 292 -4.21 48.57 -0.85
N ALA A 293 -5.08 48.07 -1.73
CA ALA A 293 -5.35 48.70 -3.02
C ALA A 293 -5.93 50.12 -2.85
N ALA A 294 -6.84 50.30 -1.89
CA ALA A 294 -7.41 51.62 -1.58
C ALA A 294 -6.36 52.61 -1.05
N VAL A 295 -5.47 52.16 -0.16
CA VAL A 295 -4.36 52.97 0.35
C VAL A 295 -3.45 53.40 -0.81
N ARG A 296 -3.05 52.46 -1.68
CA ARG A 296 -2.20 52.74 -2.86
C ARG A 296 -2.84 53.71 -3.83
N LEU A 297 -4.12 53.52 -4.15
CA LEU A 297 -4.84 54.43 -5.05
C LEU A 297 -4.85 55.86 -4.48
N SER A 298 -5.11 55.97 -3.17
CA SER A 298 -5.16 57.26 -2.48
C SER A 298 -3.79 57.94 -2.41
N SER A 299 -2.73 57.19 -2.10
CA SER A 299 -1.36 57.71 -2.07
C SER A 299 -0.85 58.10 -3.46
N ALA A 300 -1.11 57.29 -4.48
CA ALA A 300 -0.77 57.61 -5.86
C ALA A 300 -1.49 58.87 -6.35
N ALA A 301 -2.79 59.00 -6.07
CA ALA A 301 -3.58 60.18 -6.42
C ALA A 301 -3.06 61.45 -5.73
N LEU A 302 -2.57 61.35 -4.50
CA LEU A 302 -1.92 62.46 -3.80
C LEU A 302 -0.56 62.79 -4.46
N LEU A 303 0.29 61.80 -4.70
CA LEU A 303 1.62 62.00 -5.30
C LEU A 303 1.57 62.63 -6.69
N ALA A 304 0.52 62.33 -7.47
CA ALA A 304 0.28 62.91 -8.79
C ALA A 304 -0.05 64.42 -8.74
N ARG A 305 -0.32 65.00 -7.56
CA ARG A 305 -0.57 66.44 -7.41
C ARG A 305 0.74 67.19 -7.25
N ASP A 306 0.97 68.20 -8.08
CA ASP A 306 2.15 69.07 -8.01
C ASP A 306 2.13 70.06 -6.85
N THR A 307 1.00 70.21 -6.18
CA THR A 307 0.77 71.19 -5.11
C THR A 307 1.18 70.72 -3.71
N LEU A 308 1.69 69.50 -3.56
CA LEU A 308 2.04 68.96 -2.24
C LEU A 308 3.36 69.54 -1.72
N PRO A 309 3.43 70.00 -0.46
CA PRO A 309 4.69 70.38 0.16
C PRO A 309 5.71 69.22 0.11
N PRO A 310 7.01 69.49 -0.12
CA PRO A 310 8.03 68.44 -0.28
C PRO A 310 8.13 67.45 0.90
N GLU A 311 7.83 67.91 2.11
CA GLU A 311 7.81 67.06 3.31
C GLU A 311 6.61 66.10 3.30
N VAL A 312 5.41 66.59 2.94
CA VAL A 312 4.20 65.76 2.83
C VAL A 312 4.34 64.76 1.69
N ARG A 313 4.88 65.18 0.54
CA ARG A 313 5.15 64.28 -0.60
C ARG A 313 6.07 63.13 -0.19
N ARG A 314 7.12 63.37 0.60
CA ARG A 314 7.99 62.33 1.14
C ARG A 314 7.24 61.35 2.07
N VAL A 315 6.36 61.85 2.92
CA VAL A 315 5.54 61.00 3.80
C VAL A 315 4.57 60.13 3.00
N VAL A 316 3.88 60.69 2.01
CA VAL A 316 2.94 59.95 1.14
C VAL A 316 3.68 58.88 0.33
N ALA A 317 4.86 59.20 -0.22
CA ALA A 317 5.70 58.23 -0.93
C ALA A 317 6.10 57.05 -0.03
N ARG A 318 6.38 57.32 1.26
CA ARG A 318 6.67 56.27 2.24
C ARG A 318 5.45 55.39 2.54
N ILE A 319 4.24 55.97 2.60
CA ILE A 319 2.99 55.21 2.78
C ILE A 319 2.75 54.31 1.57
N ASP A 320 2.85 54.85 0.36
CA ASP A 320 2.66 54.10 -0.88
C ASP A 320 3.61 52.90 -0.96
N GLY A 321 4.91 53.15 -0.77
CA GLY A 321 5.91 52.08 -0.77
C GLY A 321 5.70 51.06 0.36
N SER A 322 5.10 51.44 1.48
CA SER A 322 4.76 50.50 2.56
C SER A 322 3.54 49.63 2.21
N ALA A 323 2.50 50.23 1.62
CA ALA A 323 1.33 49.51 1.14
C ALA A 323 1.67 48.55 0.00
N GLU A 324 2.54 48.97 -0.91
CA GLU A 324 3.06 48.13 -1.98
C GLU A 324 3.86 46.93 -1.43
N ARG A 325 4.74 47.16 -0.44
CA ARG A 325 5.44 46.06 0.25
C ARG A 325 4.45 45.07 0.87
N MET A 326 3.43 45.55 1.57
CA MET A 326 2.41 44.67 2.17
C MET A 326 1.64 43.87 1.11
N ALA A 327 1.27 44.50 -0.01
CA ALA A 327 0.57 43.82 -1.10
C ALA A 327 1.42 42.69 -1.70
N ARG A 328 2.73 42.93 -1.87
CA ARG A 328 3.68 41.89 -2.31
C ARG A 328 3.76 40.73 -1.30
N LEU A 329 3.84 41.02 0.00
CA LEU A 329 3.89 39.97 1.03
C LEU A 329 2.62 39.12 1.06
N VAL A 330 1.44 39.75 0.95
CA VAL A 330 0.16 39.05 0.87
C VAL A 330 0.11 38.15 -0.37
N LYS A 331 0.51 38.67 -1.55
CA LYS A 331 0.57 37.86 -2.78
C LYS A 331 1.51 36.66 -2.62
N GLN A 332 2.70 36.87 -2.06
CA GLN A 332 3.67 35.80 -1.82
C GLN A 332 3.14 34.72 -0.86
N LEU A 333 2.41 35.10 0.18
CA LEU A 333 1.79 34.16 1.11
C LEU A 333 0.68 33.34 0.44
N LEU A 334 -0.13 33.96 -0.41
CA LEU A 334 -1.17 33.27 -1.18
C LEU A 334 -0.57 32.30 -2.20
N ASP A 335 0.50 32.70 -2.89
CA ASP A 335 1.19 31.81 -3.83
C ASP A 335 1.84 30.63 -3.11
N PHE A 336 2.47 30.86 -1.95
CA PHE A 336 3.02 29.80 -1.09
C PHE A 336 1.95 28.78 -0.65
N THR A 337 0.83 29.28 -0.14
CA THR A 337 -0.26 28.42 0.36
C THR A 337 -0.91 27.62 -0.77
N ARG A 338 -1.11 28.22 -1.95
CA ARG A 338 -1.63 27.51 -3.13
C ARG A 338 -0.70 26.42 -3.64
N ALA A 339 0.60 26.72 -3.73
CA ALA A 339 1.60 25.75 -4.18
C ALA A 339 1.60 24.47 -3.34
N ARG A 340 1.34 24.61 -2.03
CA ARG A 340 1.27 23.48 -1.08
C ARG A 340 0.00 22.62 -1.21
N MET A 341 -1.15 23.21 -1.57
CA MET A 341 -2.44 22.50 -1.60
C MET A 341 -2.77 21.83 -2.95
N ALA A 342 -2.54 22.53 -4.06
CA ALA A 342 -3.04 22.10 -5.39
C ALA A 342 -2.03 21.27 -6.20
N GLY A 343 -0.92 20.83 -5.58
CA GLY A 343 0.16 20.14 -6.30
C GLY A 343 1.02 21.07 -7.18
N GLY A 344 0.93 22.39 -6.98
CA GLY A 344 1.71 23.39 -7.71
C GLY A 344 0.98 24.72 -7.88
N ILE A 345 1.64 25.69 -8.52
CA ILE A 345 1.05 26.98 -8.89
C ILE A 345 0.29 26.80 -10.22
N PRO A 346 -1.01 27.14 -10.29
CA PRO A 346 -1.77 27.03 -11.54
C PRO A 346 -1.22 27.99 -12.59
N LEU A 347 -1.08 27.49 -13.83
CA LEU A 347 -0.55 28.25 -14.96
C LEU A 347 -1.63 28.53 -16.00
N ARG A 348 -1.50 29.68 -16.66
CA ARG A 348 -2.29 30.06 -17.85
C ARG A 348 -1.35 30.28 -19.04
N PRO A 349 -0.83 29.20 -19.64
CA PRO A 349 0.17 29.32 -20.69
C PRO A 349 -0.42 29.90 -21.98
N HIS A 350 0.30 30.85 -22.59
CA HIS A 350 0.03 31.39 -23.92
C HIS A 350 1.36 31.68 -24.65
N GLU A 351 1.29 32.11 -25.91
CA GLU A 351 2.47 32.50 -26.66
C GLU A 351 3.10 33.76 -26.05
N VAL A 352 4.37 33.67 -25.67
CA VAL A 352 5.13 34.69 -24.93
C VAL A 352 6.50 34.86 -25.56
N CYS A 353 6.93 36.12 -25.70
CA CYS A 353 8.31 36.49 -26.02
C CYS A 353 9.05 36.80 -24.71
N MET A 354 9.98 35.93 -24.30
CA MET A 354 10.72 36.08 -23.04
C MET A 354 11.55 37.37 -23.00
N GLU A 355 12.05 37.81 -24.16
CA GLU A 355 12.78 39.08 -24.28
C GLU A 355 11.90 40.27 -23.87
N ASP A 356 10.65 40.30 -24.32
CA ASP A 356 9.71 41.38 -23.99
C ASP A 356 9.39 41.39 -22.49
N VAL A 357 9.22 40.21 -21.88
CA VAL A 357 9.04 40.08 -20.42
C VAL A 357 10.27 40.61 -19.68
N CYS A 358 11.48 40.24 -20.09
CA CYS A 358 12.71 40.76 -19.48
C CYS A 358 12.81 42.28 -19.61
N ARG A 359 12.59 42.84 -20.80
CA ARG A 359 12.64 44.30 -21.03
C ARG A 359 11.64 45.04 -20.16
N ARG A 360 10.41 44.53 -20.06
CA ARG A 360 9.36 45.10 -19.20
C ARG A 360 9.79 45.10 -17.73
N ILE A 361 10.19 43.95 -17.18
CA ILE A 361 10.59 43.85 -15.76
C ILE A 361 11.85 44.68 -15.45
N ILE A 362 12.80 44.77 -16.40
CA ILE A 362 13.97 45.64 -16.26
C ILE A 362 13.52 47.11 -16.15
N SER A 363 12.64 47.57 -17.05
CA SER A 363 12.14 48.95 -17.04
C SER A 363 11.33 49.30 -15.78
N GLU A 364 10.73 48.30 -15.12
CA GLU A 364 10.00 48.46 -13.85
C GLU A 364 10.94 48.60 -12.65
N LEU A 365 12.07 47.87 -12.63
CA LEU A 365 12.96 47.79 -11.47
C LEU A 365 14.15 48.75 -11.51
N GLU A 366 14.67 49.08 -12.69
CA GLU A 366 15.83 49.97 -12.87
C GLU A 366 15.63 51.38 -12.28
N PRO A 367 14.45 52.04 -12.38
CA PRO A 367 14.24 53.37 -11.78
C PRO A 367 14.36 53.41 -10.25
N ALA A 368 14.16 52.27 -9.58
CA ALA A 368 14.31 52.14 -8.13
C ALA A 368 15.76 51.91 -7.69
N HIS A 369 16.67 51.64 -8.64
CA HIS A 369 18.08 51.31 -8.43
C HIS A 369 19.00 52.08 -9.39
N PRO A 370 18.98 53.43 -9.39
CA PRO A 370 19.72 54.26 -10.36
C PRO A 370 21.25 54.04 -10.33
N GLU A 371 21.79 53.50 -9.24
CA GLU A 371 23.19 53.15 -9.04
C GLU A 371 23.64 51.84 -9.73
N CYS A 372 22.70 51.05 -10.28
CA CYS A 372 22.97 49.79 -10.96
C CYS A 372 22.36 49.77 -12.36
N CYS A 373 23.12 49.34 -13.36
CA CYS A 373 22.61 49.18 -14.73
C CYS A 373 22.36 47.70 -15.04
N VAL A 374 21.22 47.40 -15.68
CA VAL A 374 20.89 46.02 -16.09
C VAL A 374 21.17 45.84 -17.58
N ARG A 375 22.04 44.89 -17.92
CA ARG A 375 22.34 44.54 -19.32
C ARG A 375 21.61 43.27 -19.74
N LEU A 376 20.79 43.36 -20.78
CA LEU A 376 20.09 42.22 -21.39
C LEU A 376 20.86 41.72 -22.61
N GLU A 377 21.24 40.45 -22.58
CA GLU A 377 21.87 39.73 -23.69
C GLU A 377 20.89 38.66 -24.19
N VAL A 378 20.64 38.63 -25.51
CA VAL A 378 19.75 37.63 -26.13
C VAL A 378 20.53 36.83 -27.16
N ASP A 379 20.54 35.52 -26.98
CA ASP A 379 21.29 34.55 -27.77
C ASP A 379 20.34 33.44 -28.24
N GLY A 380 19.81 33.60 -29.47
CA GLY A 380 18.87 32.71 -30.15
C GLY A 380 17.38 33.06 -29.95
N GLU A 381 16.48 32.11 -30.21
CA GLU A 381 15.02 32.31 -30.18
C GLU A 381 14.52 32.61 -28.75
N SER A 382 13.55 33.51 -28.59
CA SER A 382 13.02 33.91 -27.26
C SER A 382 11.52 33.64 -27.10
N ARG A 383 10.86 33.11 -28.14
CA ARG A 383 9.44 32.75 -28.11
C ARG A 383 9.19 31.35 -27.55
N GLY A 384 8.06 31.20 -26.87
CA GLY A 384 7.56 29.93 -26.33
C GLY A 384 6.14 30.06 -25.77
N ILE A 385 5.63 28.97 -25.22
CA ILE A 385 4.33 28.88 -24.56
C ILE A 385 4.55 28.81 -23.05
N TRP A 386 4.19 29.88 -22.33
CA TRP A 386 4.38 30.04 -20.89
C TRP A 386 3.32 30.96 -20.27
N ASP A 387 3.26 31.05 -18.95
CA ASP A 387 2.45 32.04 -18.24
C ASP A 387 3.26 33.33 -18.03
N GLU A 388 2.93 34.39 -18.78
CA GLU A 388 3.68 35.65 -18.76
C GLU A 388 3.70 36.32 -17.39
N GLU A 389 2.58 36.29 -16.64
CA GLU A 389 2.50 36.93 -15.33
C GLU A 389 3.42 36.21 -14.33
N ARG A 390 3.41 34.87 -14.35
CA ARG A 390 4.25 34.05 -13.49
C ARG A 390 5.74 34.15 -13.85
N LEU A 391 6.08 34.22 -15.14
CA LEU A 391 7.45 34.47 -15.56
C LEU A 391 7.94 35.86 -15.16
N GLY A 392 7.08 36.89 -15.26
CA GLY A 392 7.37 38.22 -14.74
C GLY A 392 7.69 38.19 -13.24
N GLN A 393 6.96 37.38 -12.46
CA GLN A 393 7.22 37.17 -11.04
C GLN A 393 8.55 36.46 -10.75
N VAL A 394 8.94 35.48 -11.59
CA VAL A 394 10.26 34.84 -11.50
C VAL A 394 11.36 35.87 -11.72
N LEU A 395 11.26 36.63 -12.81
CA LEU A 395 12.23 37.66 -13.17
C LEU A 395 12.30 38.77 -12.13
N SER A 396 11.18 39.24 -11.60
CA SER A 396 11.16 40.30 -10.58
C SER A 396 11.84 39.86 -9.28
N ASN A 397 11.67 38.60 -8.87
CA ASN A 397 12.31 38.05 -7.68
C ASN A 397 13.81 37.85 -7.89
N LEU A 398 14.23 37.31 -9.04
CA LEU A 398 15.65 37.09 -9.33
C LEU A 398 16.40 38.41 -9.54
N LEU A 399 15.84 39.32 -10.35
CA LEU A 399 16.44 40.62 -10.64
C LEU A 399 16.41 41.54 -9.41
N GLY A 400 15.33 41.53 -8.62
CA GLY A 400 15.26 42.27 -7.37
C GLY A 400 16.32 41.82 -6.36
N ASN A 401 16.54 40.50 -6.22
CA ASN A 401 17.63 39.98 -5.39
C ASN A 401 19.01 40.39 -5.94
N ALA A 402 19.21 40.29 -7.26
CA ALA A 402 20.45 40.67 -7.91
C ALA A 402 20.80 42.14 -7.69
N LEU A 403 19.83 43.06 -7.87
CA LEU A 403 20.00 44.49 -7.63
C LEU A 403 20.26 44.80 -6.16
N GLN A 404 19.56 44.13 -5.23
CA GLN A 404 19.73 44.33 -3.80
C GLN A 404 21.12 43.89 -3.28
N HIS A 405 21.71 42.86 -3.88
CA HIS A 405 22.99 42.27 -3.45
C HIS A 405 24.19 42.70 -4.30
N SER A 406 23.96 43.53 -5.31
CA SER A 406 25.01 44.09 -6.15
C SER A 406 25.77 45.22 -5.43
N PRO A 407 27.12 45.26 -5.51
CA PRO A 407 27.89 46.44 -5.09
C PRO A 407 27.47 47.69 -5.85
N GLU A 408 27.57 48.86 -5.21
CA GLU A 408 27.27 50.15 -5.85
C GLU A 408 28.11 50.36 -7.13
N GLY A 409 27.47 50.81 -8.21
CA GLY A 409 28.13 51.05 -9.50
C GLY A 409 28.43 49.79 -10.33
N SER A 410 28.01 48.61 -9.88
CA SER A 410 28.14 47.37 -10.65
C SER A 410 26.96 47.17 -11.62
N SER A 411 27.12 46.25 -12.57
CA SER A 411 26.08 45.89 -13.53
C SER A 411 25.52 44.51 -13.26
N VAL A 412 24.19 44.38 -13.32
CA VAL A 412 23.51 43.07 -13.34
C VAL A 412 23.36 42.64 -14.79
N ARG A 413 23.61 41.36 -15.08
CA ARG A 413 23.48 40.80 -16.42
C ARG A 413 22.32 39.83 -16.46
N VAL A 414 21.43 40.00 -17.43
CA VAL A 414 20.37 39.04 -17.75
C VAL A 414 20.69 38.45 -19.11
N ARG A 415 20.87 37.13 -19.20
CA ARG A 415 21.15 36.43 -20.45
C ARG A 415 20.01 35.47 -20.79
N LEU A 416 19.44 35.63 -21.98
CA LEU A 416 18.54 34.66 -22.60
C LEU A 416 19.35 33.80 -23.56
N ALA A 417 19.42 32.49 -23.30
CA ALA A 417 20.16 31.56 -24.15
C ALA A 417 19.27 30.41 -24.63
N ALA A 418 19.33 30.17 -25.93
CA ALA A 418 18.51 29.22 -26.66
C ALA A 418 19.38 28.20 -27.42
N LYS A 419 20.31 27.55 -26.72
CA LYS A 419 21.23 26.58 -27.36
C LYS A 419 20.51 25.33 -27.89
N ASP A 420 19.37 24.99 -27.29
CA ASP A 420 18.49 23.91 -27.70
C ASP A 420 17.15 24.49 -28.20
N SER A 421 16.64 23.98 -29.31
CA SER A 421 15.32 24.28 -29.86
C SER A 421 14.16 23.99 -28.90
N LEU A 422 14.36 23.16 -27.87
CA LEU A 422 13.32 22.76 -26.91
C LEU A 422 13.31 23.59 -25.63
N PHE A 423 14.42 24.23 -25.26
CA PHE A 423 14.56 24.90 -23.97
C PHE A 423 14.95 26.37 -24.12
N GLN A 424 14.43 27.17 -23.19
CA GLN A 424 14.85 28.55 -22.96
C GLN A 424 15.58 28.60 -21.63
N ARG A 425 16.83 29.06 -21.65
CA ARG A 425 17.59 29.36 -20.43
C ARG A 425 17.57 30.85 -20.16
N VAL A 426 17.32 31.23 -18.91
CA VAL A 426 17.37 32.59 -18.40
C VAL A 426 18.38 32.64 -17.27
N GLU A 427 19.41 33.45 -17.41
CA GLU A 427 20.47 33.60 -16.41
C GLU A 427 20.46 35.02 -15.86
N VAL A 428 20.43 35.16 -14.54
CA VAL A 428 20.55 36.45 -13.84
C VAL A 428 21.83 36.42 -13.03
N HIS A 429 22.79 37.26 -13.39
CA HIS A 429 24.12 37.34 -12.81
C HIS A 429 24.37 38.68 -12.15
N ASN A 430 24.88 38.65 -10.92
CA ASN A 430 25.33 39.83 -10.18
C ASN A 430 26.68 39.62 -9.50
N GLY A 431 27.43 40.70 -9.34
CA GLY A 431 28.58 40.74 -8.43
C GLY A 431 28.12 40.80 -6.97
N GLY A 432 29.06 40.66 -6.04
CA GLY A 432 28.79 40.71 -4.60
C GLY A 432 29.37 39.51 -3.85
N PRO A 433 29.18 39.46 -2.52
CA PRO A 433 29.69 38.37 -1.70
C PRO A 433 29.07 37.03 -2.11
N PRO A 434 29.85 35.93 -2.08
CA PRO A 434 29.33 34.61 -2.43
C PRO A 434 28.27 34.16 -1.42
N ILE A 435 27.33 33.33 -1.89
CA ILE A 435 26.36 32.67 -1.01
C ILE A 435 27.10 31.64 -0.15
N PRO A 436 26.99 31.70 1.20
CA PRO A 436 27.58 30.72 2.09
C PRO A 436 27.16 29.27 1.74
N GLU A 437 28.09 28.33 1.77
CA GLU A 437 27.81 26.92 1.45
C GLU A 437 26.74 26.31 2.36
N SER A 438 26.68 26.73 3.62
CA SER A 438 25.65 26.29 4.58
C SER A 438 24.23 26.65 4.16
N LEU A 439 24.04 27.70 3.35
CA LEU A 439 22.73 28.15 2.88
C LEU A 439 22.31 27.47 1.56
N ARG A 440 23.25 26.96 0.76
CA ARG A 440 22.97 26.36 -0.57
C ARG A 440 21.87 25.30 -0.55
N PRO A 441 21.83 24.32 0.38
CA PRO A 441 20.78 23.30 0.41
C PRO A 441 19.37 23.84 0.73
N ARG A 442 19.29 25.05 1.29
CA ARG A 442 18.03 25.65 1.78
C ARG A 442 17.63 26.93 1.04
N LEU A 443 18.37 27.34 0.01
CA LEU A 443 18.12 28.57 -0.75
C LEU A 443 16.70 28.64 -1.32
N PHE A 444 16.17 27.50 -1.75
CA PHE A 444 14.83 27.40 -2.33
C PHE A 444 13.79 26.91 -1.34
N SER A 445 14.12 26.82 -0.04
CA SER A 445 13.19 26.44 1.03
C SER A 445 12.43 27.66 1.55
N PRO A 446 11.15 27.52 1.96
CA PRO A 446 10.36 28.66 2.43
C PRO A 446 10.90 29.23 3.74
N PHE A 447 10.70 30.53 3.98
CA PHE A 447 11.11 31.26 5.19
C PHE A 447 12.62 31.34 5.46
N HIS A 448 13.46 31.09 4.45
CA HIS A 448 14.90 31.22 4.58
C HIS A 448 15.38 32.53 3.96
N GLY A 449 16.04 33.36 4.76
CA GLY A 449 16.77 34.55 4.31
C GLY A 449 18.20 34.51 4.85
N VAL A 450 19.11 35.28 4.24
CA VAL A 450 20.49 35.40 4.72
C VAL A 450 20.47 36.09 6.10
N PRO A 451 20.92 35.44 7.19
CA PRO A 451 21.08 36.10 8.47
C PRO A 451 22.15 37.20 8.33
N PRO A 452 21.95 38.40 8.89
CA PRO A 452 23.00 39.42 8.87
C PRO A 452 24.22 38.92 9.64
N GLU A 453 25.42 39.11 9.08
CA GLU A 453 26.66 38.82 9.79
C GLU A 453 26.83 39.78 11.00
N PRO A 454 27.47 39.33 12.10
CA PRO A 454 27.74 40.20 13.25
C PRO A 454 28.58 41.41 12.83
N GLY A 455 28.01 42.62 12.96
CA GLY A 455 28.70 43.88 12.68
C GLY A 455 28.34 44.55 11.35
N GLN A 456 27.56 43.93 10.47
CA GLN A 456 27.01 44.60 9.29
C GLN A 456 25.63 45.23 9.57
N PRO A 457 25.32 46.41 9.01
CA PRO A 457 23.99 47.01 9.13
C PRO A 457 22.94 46.08 8.53
N LYS A 458 21.80 45.92 9.24
CA LYS A 458 20.66 45.14 8.73
C LYS A 458 20.28 45.66 7.33
N PRO A 459 20.11 44.77 6.32
CA PRO A 459 19.67 45.21 5.01
C PRO A 459 18.31 45.93 5.14
N LYS A 460 18.16 47.07 4.46
CA LYS A 460 17.00 47.98 4.57
C LYS A 460 15.66 47.32 4.20
N HIS A 461 15.70 46.17 3.51
CA HIS A 461 14.54 45.40 3.09
C HIS A 461 14.76 43.90 3.30
N GLN A 462 14.18 43.33 4.37
CA GLN A 462 14.09 41.88 4.58
C GLN A 462 12.69 41.42 4.17
N GLY A 463 12.59 40.65 3.08
CA GLY A 463 11.37 39.94 2.70
C GLY A 463 11.13 38.69 3.57
N LEU A 464 9.97 38.05 3.45
CA LEU A 464 9.60 36.83 4.19
C LEU A 464 10.44 35.59 3.86
N GLY A 465 11.49 35.69 3.04
CA GLY A 465 12.27 34.54 2.56
C GLY A 465 11.48 33.59 1.63
N LEU A 466 10.40 34.09 1.02
CA LEU A 466 9.54 33.30 0.12
C LEU A 466 9.90 33.48 -1.37
N GLY A 467 10.68 34.49 -1.73
CA GLY A 467 10.94 34.86 -3.13
C GLY A 467 11.53 33.71 -3.96
N LEU A 468 12.65 33.14 -3.51
CA LEU A 468 13.31 32.02 -4.21
C LEU A 468 12.49 30.72 -4.16
N TYR A 469 11.73 30.48 -3.08
CA TYR A 469 10.78 29.37 -3.03
C TYR A 469 9.69 29.53 -4.10
N ILE A 470 9.11 30.72 -4.24
CA ILE A 470 8.08 30.98 -5.27
C ILE A 470 8.67 30.83 -6.66
N VAL A 471 9.90 31.30 -6.89
CA VAL A 471 10.63 31.05 -8.14
C VAL A 471 10.71 29.56 -8.44
N SER A 472 11.10 28.73 -7.46
CA SER A 472 11.19 27.28 -7.64
C SER A 472 9.85 26.63 -7.96
N GLN A 473 8.77 27.04 -7.28
CA GLN A 473 7.43 26.52 -7.55
C GLN A 473 6.92 26.92 -8.93
N ILE A 474 7.13 28.16 -9.37
CA ILE A 474 6.72 28.62 -10.70
C ILE A 474 7.49 27.86 -11.79
N VAL A 475 8.81 27.76 -11.65
CA VAL A 475 9.65 27.06 -12.63
C VAL A 475 9.29 25.57 -12.72
N THR A 476 9.07 24.92 -11.57
CA THR A 476 8.62 23.51 -11.51
C THR A 476 7.25 23.34 -12.15
N ALA A 477 6.31 24.27 -11.92
CA ALA A 477 4.98 24.23 -12.54
C ALA A 477 5.06 24.31 -14.08
N HIS A 478 6.06 25.04 -14.62
CA HIS A 478 6.36 25.10 -16.05
C HIS A 478 7.18 23.89 -16.55
N GLY A 479 7.45 22.88 -15.71
CA GLY A 479 8.27 21.72 -16.07
C GLY A 479 9.76 22.03 -16.24
N GLY A 480 10.23 23.16 -15.71
CA GLY A 480 11.63 23.58 -15.74
C GLY A 480 12.38 23.23 -14.45
N TRP A 481 13.63 23.67 -14.38
CA TRP A 481 14.48 23.56 -13.18
C TRP A 481 15.36 24.79 -13.00
N LEU A 482 15.98 24.89 -11.82
CA LEU A 482 16.82 25.99 -11.40
C LEU A 482 18.20 25.49 -10.97
N ASP A 483 19.22 26.27 -11.32
CA ASP A 483 20.59 26.10 -10.85
C ASP A 483 21.10 27.41 -10.24
N VAL A 484 22.05 27.32 -9.32
CA VAL A 484 22.74 28.49 -8.74
C VAL A 484 24.24 28.22 -8.66
N ALA A 485 25.03 29.15 -9.19
CA ALA A 485 26.48 29.17 -9.06
C ALA A 485 26.88 30.47 -8.36
N SER A 486 27.64 30.38 -7.28
CA SER A 486 28.09 31.57 -6.53
C SER A 486 29.49 31.37 -6.00
N SER A 487 30.40 32.27 -6.38
CA SER A 487 31.80 32.30 -5.95
C SER A 487 32.28 33.73 -5.71
N ALA A 488 33.37 33.89 -4.95
CA ALA A 488 33.95 35.21 -4.70
C ALA A 488 34.49 35.86 -6.00
N ASP A 489 35.00 35.05 -6.93
CA ASP A 489 35.65 35.53 -8.15
C ASP A 489 34.66 35.83 -9.26
N THR A 490 33.59 35.05 -9.37
CA THR A 490 32.62 35.14 -10.48
C THR A 490 31.29 35.77 -10.07
N GLY A 491 31.07 36.07 -8.79
CA GLY A 491 29.78 36.53 -8.28
C GLY A 491 28.71 35.42 -8.26
N THR A 492 27.44 35.81 -8.21
CA THR A 492 26.28 34.92 -8.13
C THR A 492 25.51 34.89 -9.45
N CYS A 493 25.17 33.70 -9.93
CA CYS A 493 24.36 33.46 -11.11
C CYS A 493 23.23 32.48 -10.79
N PHE A 494 21.98 32.92 -10.94
CA PHE A 494 20.82 32.06 -10.95
C PHE A 494 20.47 31.72 -12.39
N SER A 495 20.33 30.43 -12.69
CA SER A 495 19.93 29.93 -14.01
C SER A 495 18.59 29.23 -13.92
N VAL A 496 17.63 29.66 -14.74
CA VAL A 496 16.32 29.03 -14.92
C VAL A 496 16.30 28.37 -16.29
N THR A 497 15.94 27.09 -16.37
CA THR A 497 15.75 26.39 -17.64
C THR A 497 14.30 25.96 -17.78
N LEU A 498 13.63 26.38 -18.86
CA LEU A 498 12.20 26.15 -19.11
C LEU A 498 12.01 25.47 -20.47
N PRO A 499 11.12 24.47 -20.59
CA PRO A 499 10.70 23.96 -21.90
C PRO A 499 9.91 25.04 -22.64
N ARG A 500 10.17 25.22 -23.95
CA ARG A 500 9.47 26.21 -24.79
C ARG A 500 8.00 25.89 -25.04
N VAL A 501 7.58 24.66 -24.80
CA VAL A 501 6.18 24.25 -24.87
C VAL A 501 5.78 23.71 -23.51
N THR A 502 5.03 24.49 -22.74
CA THR A 502 4.38 23.97 -21.54
C THR A 502 3.07 23.30 -21.91
N ARG A 503 2.96 21.99 -21.65
CA ARG A 503 1.67 21.30 -21.64
C ARG A 503 0.97 21.57 -20.31
N PRO A 504 -0.31 21.97 -20.28
CA PRO A 504 -1.06 22.00 -19.04
C PRO A 504 -1.06 20.61 -18.41
N LEU A 505 -0.73 20.51 -17.12
CA LEU A 505 -0.87 19.28 -16.35
C LEU A 505 -2.35 18.84 -16.42
N GLY A 506 -2.59 17.66 -16.97
CA GLY A 506 -3.89 17.24 -17.51
C GLY A 506 -5.05 17.23 -16.51
N GLY A 507 -6.16 17.84 -16.90
CA GLY A 507 -7.49 17.31 -16.61
C GLY A 507 -7.81 16.16 -17.59
N PRO A 508 -8.69 15.21 -17.23
CA PRO A 508 -9.03 14.09 -18.10
C PRO A 508 -9.55 14.61 -19.46
N PRO A 509 -9.24 13.94 -20.58
CA PRO A 509 -9.75 14.35 -21.88
C PRO A 509 -11.28 14.32 -21.85
N GLY A 510 -11.89 15.49 -21.84
CA GLY A 510 -13.31 15.64 -22.06
C GLY A 510 -13.63 15.01 -23.41
N LYS A 511 -14.52 14.02 -23.40
CA LYS A 511 -15.11 13.48 -24.62
C LYS A 511 -15.71 14.63 -25.41
N THR A 512 -15.06 15.02 -26.50
CA THR A 512 -15.70 15.82 -27.54
C THR A 512 -16.75 14.96 -28.24
N ALA A 513 -17.90 15.59 -28.48
CA ALA A 513 -19.10 15.05 -29.11
C ALA A 513 -18.86 14.52 -30.52
#